data_AF-A0A8T4I3I0-F1
#
_entry.id   AF-A0A8T4I3I0-F1
#
_cell.length_a   1.000
_cell.length_b   1.000
_cell.length_c   1.000
_cell.angle_alpha   90.00
_cell.angle_beta   90.00
_cell.angle_gamma   90.00
#
_symmetry.space_group_name_H-M   'P 1'
#
loop_
_entity.id
_entity.type
_entity.pdbx_description
1 polymer ?
#
loop_
_entity_poly.entity_id
_entity_poly.type
_entity_poly.pdbx_seq_one_letter_code
_entity_poly.pdbx_strand_id
1 'polypeptide(L)' 'TLRQLTGLDDEVRNKVIRTPGIPPLIDALAGVGSGFLVGAPEVPTRIAVGCAGGRHRSVVVANEVATRVWKLRGV' A
#
# COMPACT_ATOMS: atom_id res chain seq x y z
N THR A 1 -4.10 15.29 17.50
CA THR A 1 -2.76 15.09 16.88
C THR A 1 -2.81 13.83 16.02
N LEU A 2 -1.94 13.65 15.00
CA LEU A 2 -1.90 12.43 14.16
C LEU A 2 -1.78 11.12 14.97
N ARG A 3 -1.26 11.19 16.21
CA ARG A 3 -1.13 10.05 17.12
C ARG A 3 -2.47 9.36 17.45
N GLN A 4 -3.56 10.12 17.49
CA GLN A 4 -4.91 9.61 17.79
C GLN A 4 -5.61 9.04 16.56
N LEU A 5 -5.13 9.38 15.36
CA LEU A 5 -5.65 8.91 14.09
C LEU A 5 -4.98 7.60 13.65
N THR A 6 -5.45 7.03 12.55
CA THR A 6 -4.96 5.80 11.92
C THR A 6 -4.64 6.04 10.45
N GLY A 7 -4.00 5.08 9.79
CA GLY A 7 -3.77 5.16 8.34
C GLY A 7 -5.02 5.11 7.47
N LEU A 8 -6.22 4.95 8.06
CA LEU A 8 -7.50 5.09 7.36
C LEU A 8 -7.99 6.54 7.30
N ASP A 9 -7.42 7.43 8.11
CA ASP A 9 -7.79 8.85 8.14
C ASP A 9 -6.99 9.65 7.11
N ASP A 10 -7.67 10.54 6.38
CA ASP A 10 -7.07 11.33 5.30
C ASP A 10 -5.87 12.16 5.74
N GLU A 11 -5.88 12.69 6.97
CA GLU A 11 -4.77 13.48 7.51
C GLU A 11 -3.47 12.64 7.60
N VAL A 12 -3.59 11.40 8.09
CA VAL A 12 -2.47 10.45 8.18
C VAL A 12 -2.06 9.99 6.79
N ARG A 13 -3.04 9.62 5.94
CA ARG A 13 -2.79 9.21 4.56
C ARG A 13 -1.99 10.26 3.80
N ASN A 14 -2.43 11.52 3.86
CA ASN A 14 -1.77 12.65 3.22
C ASN A 14 -0.37 12.90 3.76
N LYS A 15 -0.14 12.71 5.07
CA LYS A 15 1.20 12.83 5.66
C LYS A 15 2.13 11.73 5.15
N VAL A 16 1.65 10.48 5.09
CA VAL A 16 2.45 9.34 4.64
C VAL A 16 2.78 9.44 3.15
N ILE A 17 1.81 9.73 2.29
CA ILE A 17 2.03 9.83 0.83
C ILE A 17 3.00 10.96 0.46
N ARG A 18 2.98 12.07 1.20
CA ARG A 18 3.93 13.19 0.98
C ARG A 18 5.34 12.92 1.52
N THR A 19 5.58 11.79 2.20
CA THR A 19 6.92 11.46 2.70
C THR A 19 7.81 11.03 1.53
N PRO A 20 9.00 11.64 1.36
CA PRO A 20 9.93 11.24 0.30
C PRO A 20 10.23 9.75 0.33
N GLY A 21 10.21 9.11 -0.85
CA GLY A 21 10.44 7.67 -0.99
C GLY A 21 9.19 6.79 -0.83
N ILE A 22 8.10 7.26 -0.21
CA ILE A 22 6.88 6.47 -0.09
C ILE A 22 6.16 6.25 -1.43
N PRO A 23 5.96 7.25 -2.29
CA PRO A 23 5.35 7.02 -3.61
C PRO A 23 6.09 5.97 -4.47
N PRO A 24 7.42 6.05 -4.69
CA PRO A 24 8.12 5.03 -5.47
C PRO A 24 8.13 3.65 -4.78
N LEU A 25 8.12 3.59 -3.45
CA LEU A 25 7.98 2.33 -2.71
C LEU A 25 6.63 1.65 -3.00
N ILE A 26 5.53 2.41 -2.97
CA ILE A 26 4.19 1.91 -3.29
C ILE A 26 4.16 1.36 -4.73
N ASP A 27 4.72 2.11 -5.68
CA ASP A 27 4.76 1.70 -7.09
C ASP A 27 5.56 0.40 -7.28
N ALA A 28 6.71 0.26 -6.62
CA ALA A 28 7.51 -0.95 -6.68
C ALA A 28 6.78 -2.17 -6.10
N LEU A 29 6.14 -2.03 -4.93
CA LEU A 29 5.38 -3.11 -4.30
C LEU A 29 4.16 -3.53 -5.13
N ALA A 30 3.48 -2.56 -5.74
CA ALA A 30 2.38 -2.84 -6.66
C ALA A 30 2.87 -3.60 -7.91
N GLY A 31 4.05 -3.26 -8.43
CA GLY A 31 4.70 -4.01 -9.51
C GLY A 31 4.98 -5.47 -9.13
N VAL A 32 5.50 -5.72 -7.93
CA VAL A 32 5.70 -7.09 -7.41
C VAL A 32 4.38 -7.85 -7.34
N GLY A 33 3.34 -7.24 -6.75
CA GLY A 33 2.02 -7.87 -6.65
C GLY A 33 1.39 -8.17 -8.00
N SER A 34 1.49 -7.22 -8.93
CA SER A 34 1.01 -7.43 -10.29
C SER A 34 1.78 -8.56 -10.98
N GLY A 35 3.11 -8.64 -10.79
CA GLY A 35 3.95 -9.67 -11.39
C GLY A 35 3.56 -11.10 -10.97
N PHE A 36 3.28 -11.32 -9.68
CA PHE A 36 2.79 -12.62 -9.21
C PHE A 36 1.45 -13.04 -9.84
N LEU A 37 0.59 -12.06 -10.15
CA LEU A 37 -0.75 -12.31 -10.69
C LEU A 37 -0.78 -12.53 -12.20
N VAL A 38 0.29 -12.24 -12.95
CA VAL A 38 0.34 -12.43 -14.42
C VAL A 38 0.20 -13.90 -14.80
N GLY A 39 0.89 -14.80 -14.10
CA GLY A 39 0.95 -16.22 -14.47
C GLY A 39 -0.04 -17.13 -13.73
N ALA A 40 -0.68 -16.63 -12.67
CA ALA A 40 -1.59 -17.42 -11.83
C ALA A 40 -2.61 -16.49 -11.11
N PRO A 41 -3.50 -15.81 -11.84
CA PRO A 41 -4.41 -14.80 -11.27
C PRO A 41 -5.40 -15.36 -10.23
N GLU A 42 -5.69 -16.66 -10.28
CA GLU A 42 -6.53 -17.39 -9.34
C GLU A 42 -5.82 -17.79 -8.04
N VAL A 43 -4.48 -17.76 -8.02
CA VAL A 43 -3.70 -18.10 -6.83
C VAL A 43 -3.59 -16.88 -5.92
N PRO A 44 -4.06 -16.95 -4.66
CA PRO A 44 -4.00 -15.80 -3.76
C PRO A 44 -2.56 -15.37 -3.49
N THR A 45 -2.23 -14.13 -3.88
CA THR A 45 -0.96 -13.48 -3.53
C THR A 45 -1.15 -12.64 -2.27
N ARG A 46 -0.29 -12.82 -1.26
CA ARG A 46 -0.31 -12.02 -0.03
C ARG A 46 0.92 -11.11 0.04
N ILE A 47 0.69 -9.80 0.17
CA ILE A 47 1.72 -8.80 0.45
C ILE A 47 1.46 -8.25 1.84
N ALA A 48 2.42 -8.45 2.75
CA ALA A 48 2.35 -7.92 4.11
C ALA A 48 3.23 -6.68 4.23
N VAL A 49 2.66 -5.58 4.72
CA VAL A 49 3.39 -4.33 4.97
C VAL A 49 3.43 -4.07 6.47
N GLY A 50 4.64 -3.97 7.03
CA GLY A 50 4.87 -3.73 8.44
C GLY A 50 5.47 -2.35 8.73
N CYS A 51 5.02 -1.73 9.82
CA CYS A 51 5.74 -0.62 10.46
C CYS A 51 5.73 -0.85 11.97
N ALA A 52 6.60 -0.14 12.72
CA ALA A 52 6.83 -0.42 14.14
C ALA A 52 5.56 -0.58 15.00
N GLY A 53 4.51 0.23 14.75
CA GLY A 53 3.26 0.18 15.53
C GLY A 53 2.04 -0.29 14.75
N GLY A 54 2.17 -0.69 13.49
CA GLY A 54 1.05 -1.21 12.67
C GLY A 54 -0.10 -0.24 12.37
N ARG A 55 -0.10 0.99 12.90
CA ARG A 55 -1.27 1.89 12.91
C ARG A 55 -1.35 2.87 11.74
N HIS A 56 -0.21 3.30 11.21
CA HIS A 56 -0.14 4.44 10.28
C HIS A 56 0.48 4.07 8.94
N ARG A 57 1.83 4.01 8.88
CA ARG A 57 2.58 3.82 7.64
C ARG A 57 2.22 2.51 6.94
N SER A 58 2.16 1.41 7.70
CA SER A 58 1.80 0.10 7.15
C SER A 58 0.40 0.09 6.55
N VAL A 59 -0.57 0.68 7.24
CA VAL A 59 -1.97 0.74 6.79
C VAL A 59 -2.10 1.53 5.49
N VAL A 60 -1.51 2.74 5.45
CA VAL A 60 -1.54 3.58 4.25
C VAL A 60 -0.87 2.86 3.08
N VAL A 61 0.36 2.36 3.26
CA VAL A 61 1.10 1.71 2.17
C VAL A 61 0.39 0.44 1.70
N ALA A 62 -0.16 -0.38 2.58
CA ALA A 62 -0.92 -1.57 2.18
C ALA A 62 -2.15 -1.23 1.32
N ASN A 63 -2.93 -0.22 1.72
CA ASN A 63 -4.11 0.22 0.99
C ASN A 63 -3.76 0.84 -0.38
N GLU A 64 -2.71 1.65 -0.43
CA GLU A 64 -2.25 2.24 -1.69
C GLU A 64 -1.69 1.18 -2.65
N VAL A 65 -0.94 0.19 -2.14
CA VAL A 65 -0.46 -0.94 -2.96
C VAL A 65 -1.64 -1.73 -3.53
N ALA A 66 -2.64 -2.07 -2.71
CA ALA A 66 -3.83 -2.77 -3.18
C ALA A 66 -4.56 -1.99 -4.29
N THR A 67 -4.77 -0.68 -4.07
CA THR A 67 -5.40 0.22 -5.04
C THR A 67 -4.61 0.26 -6.35
N ARG A 68 -3.28 0.34 -6.27
CA ARG A 68 -2.40 0.42 -7.45
C ARG A 68 -2.37 -0.91 -8.22
N VAL A 69 -2.37 -2.05 -7.52
CA VAL A 69 -2.49 -3.39 -8.14
C VAL A 69 -3.81 -3.52 -8.90
N TRP A 70 -4.93 -3.09 -8.33
CA TRP A 70 -6.22 -3.11 -9.03
C TRP A 70 -6.20 -2.25 -10.29
N LYS A 71 -5.69 -1.01 -10.19
CA LYS A 71 -5.52 -0.13 -11.36
C LYS A 71 -4.64 -0.75 -12.45
N LEU A 72 -3.52 -1.37 -12.09
CA LEU A 72 -2.63 -2.03 -13.05
C LEU A 72 -3.29 -3.23 -13.75
N ARG A 73 -4.26 -3.87 -13.10
CA ARG A 73 -5.04 -4.98 -13.67
C ARG A 73 -6.25 -4.52 -14.50
N GLY A 74 -6.52 -3.21 -14.55
CA GLY A 74 -7.68 -2.67 -15.27
C GLY A 74 -9.03 -3.00 -14.62
N VAL A 75 -9.03 -3.25 -13.31
CA VAL A 75 -10.24 -3.50 -12.48
C VAL A 75 -10.52 -2.34 -11.55
#